data_AF-A0A2W7ACY1-F1
#
_entry.id   AF-A0A2W7ACY1-F1
#
_cell.length_a   1.000
_cell.length_b   1.000
_cell.length_c   1.000
_cell.angle_alpha   90.00
_cell.angle_beta   90.00
_cell.angle_gamma   90.00
#
_symmetry.space_group_name_H-M   'P 1'
#
loop_
_entity.id
_entity.type
_entity.pdbx_description
1 polymer ?
#
loop_
_entity_poly.entity_id
_entity_poly.type
_entity_poly.pdbx_seq_one_letter_code
_entity_poly.pdbx_strand_id
1 'polypeptide(L)'
;MPDFRAGQIIPLRYKSQEVKAIIIDPNGLGPDKPSIGMGFRGMDRHIGIPQSTLTRRVMQIEGDKYLELPSGSAFRVMQINAEDGNEYLVLEATDWAALALDWAKNPGKLRKPARDGLIEFLAWFAAEGIYAQAYTILKRVYTREDDQRVQNWIMSRETGKPARAEWGWEVQEKDPRKPLRLLDKLRLPGPLRHGCRHHERNLG
;
A
#
# COMPACT_ATOMS: atom_id res chain seq x y z
N MET A 1 12.79 12.60 -29.86
CA MET A 1 12.14 12.50 -28.52
C MET A 1 12.76 11.30 -27.81
N PRO A 2 12.94 11.31 -26.48
CA PRO A 2 13.40 10.13 -25.78
C PRO A 2 12.34 9.03 -25.91
N ASP A 3 12.76 7.84 -26.34
CA ASP A 3 11.87 6.69 -26.53
C ASP A 3 11.77 5.91 -25.21
N PHE A 4 10.70 6.14 -24.44
CA PHE A 4 10.46 5.45 -23.18
C PHE A 4 9.77 4.11 -23.42
N ARG A 5 10.27 3.07 -22.76
CA ARG A 5 9.74 1.71 -22.91
C ARG A 5 9.40 1.10 -21.56
N ALA A 6 8.28 0.40 -21.48
CA ALA A 6 7.98 -0.44 -20.31
C ALA A 6 9.13 -1.44 -20.10
N GLY A 7 9.55 -1.63 -18.85
CA GLY A 7 10.69 -2.49 -18.51
C GLY A 7 12.07 -1.82 -18.62
N GLN A 8 12.17 -0.58 -19.11
CA GLN A 8 13.42 0.18 -19.10
C GLN A 8 13.88 0.43 -17.66
N ILE A 9 15.17 0.23 -17.39
CA ILE A 9 15.76 0.38 -16.06
C ILE A 9 16.35 1.78 -15.93
N ILE A 10 16.06 2.43 -14.80
CA ILE A 10 16.55 3.75 -14.45
C ILE A 10 17.40 3.61 -13.19
N PRO A 11 18.71 3.89 -13.24
CA PRO A 11 19.57 3.83 -12.06
C PRO A 11 19.33 5.07 -11.19
N LEU A 12 18.57 4.90 -10.12
CA LEU A 12 18.31 5.94 -9.14
C LEU A 12 19.41 5.91 -8.07
N ARG A 13 19.77 7.09 -7.56
CA ARG A 13 20.75 7.20 -6.49
C ARG A 13 20.01 7.20 -5.16
N TYR A 14 20.27 6.17 -4.36
CA TYR A 14 19.79 6.03 -2.98
C TYR A 14 20.99 6.07 -2.03
N LYS A 15 21.21 7.21 -1.37
CA LYS A 15 22.41 7.44 -0.54
C LYS A 15 23.69 7.26 -1.36
N SER A 16 24.60 6.37 -0.92
CA SER A 16 25.84 6.00 -1.62
C SER A 16 25.67 4.79 -2.54
N GLN A 17 24.43 4.35 -2.79
CA GLN A 17 24.12 3.15 -3.57
C GLN A 17 23.18 3.48 -4.73
N GLU A 18 23.11 2.57 -5.71
CA GLU A 18 22.13 2.64 -6.78
C GLU A 18 20.96 1.70 -6.50
N VAL A 19 19.74 2.19 -6.75
CA VAL A 19 18.53 1.38 -6.76
C VAL A 19 17.93 1.38 -8.17
N LYS A 20 17.50 0.21 -8.63
CA LYS A 20 16.87 0.06 -9.95
C LYS A 20 15.40 0.47 -9.88
N ALA A 21 15.05 1.58 -10.51
CA ALA A 21 13.68 1.87 -10.87
C ALA A 21 13.36 1.33 -12.27
N ILE A 22 12.09 1.07 -12.54
CA ILE A 22 11.61 0.47 -13.78
C ILE A 22 10.45 1.30 -14.30
N ILE A 23 10.46 1.62 -15.59
CA ILE A 23 9.29 2.21 -16.27
C ILE A 23 8.18 1.15 -16.31
N ILE A 24 7.04 1.45 -15.70
CA ILE A 24 5.85 0.61 -15.72
C ILE A 24 5.07 0.85 -17.01
N ASP A 25 4.70 2.10 -17.26
CA ASP A 25 3.97 2.56 -18.44
C ASP A 25 4.68 3.83 -18.94
N PRO A 26 5.15 3.87 -20.20
CA PRO A 26 5.84 5.03 -20.75
C PRO A 26 4.98 6.31 -20.77
N ASN A 27 3.66 6.19 -20.70
CA ASN A 27 2.70 7.30 -20.72
C ASN A 27 1.76 7.32 -19.49
N GLY A 28 2.13 6.63 -18.41
CA GLY A 28 1.24 6.45 -17.25
C GLY A 28 0.79 7.74 -16.57
N LEU A 29 1.57 8.83 -16.67
CA LEU A 29 1.24 10.16 -16.13
C LEU A 29 0.86 11.16 -17.25
N GLY A 30 0.64 10.65 -18.46
CA GLY A 30 0.36 11.41 -19.69
C GLY A 30 1.44 11.22 -20.75
N PRO A 31 1.30 11.87 -21.92
CA PRO A 31 2.25 11.74 -23.02
C PRO A 31 3.69 12.09 -22.59
N ASP A 32 4.63 11.18 -22.88
CA ASP A 32 6.06 11.26 -22.55
C ASP A 32 6.33 11.43 -21.04
N LYS A 33 5.42 10.92 -20.20
CA LYS A 33 5.50 11.00 -18.74
C LYS A 33 5.33 9.60 -18.15
N PRO A 34 6.43 8.85 -18.03
CA PRO A 34 6.35 7.47 -17.59
C PRO A 34 5.93 7.36 -16.12
N SER A 35 5.12 6.36 -15.80
CA SER A 35 4.92 5.91 -14.42
C SER A 35 6.05 4.97 -14.02
N ILE A 36 6.53 5.10 -12.79
CA ILE A 36 7.78 4.47 -12.34
C ILE A 36 7.51 3.62 -11.11
N GLY A 37 8.12 2.44 -11.09
CA GLY A 37 8.11 1.55 -9.94
C GLY A 37 9.50 1.08 -9.55
N MET A 38 9.55 0.37 -8.43
CA MET A 38 10.75 -0.33 -7.98
C MET A 38 10.43 -1.78 -7.67
N GLY A 39 11.35 -2.67 -8.03
CA GLY A 39 11.20 -4.11 -7.83
C GLY A 39 11.49 -4.53 -6.39
N PHE A 40 10.83 -5.59 -5.92
CA PHE A 40 11.07 -6.15 -4.58
C PHE A 40 12.54 -6.53 -4.35
N ARG A 41 13.19 -7.12 -5.37
CA ARG A 41 14.60 -7.55 -5.32
C ARG A 41 15.60 -6.38 -5.25
N GLY A 42 15.21 -5.20 -5.73
CA GLY A 42 16.04 -4.00 -5.62
C GLY A 42 15.92 -3.38 -4.24
N MET A 43 14.69 -3.34 -3.72
CA MET A 43 14.38 -2.63 -2.48
C MET A 43 14.75 -3.38 -1.20
N ASP A 44 14.77 -4.72 -1.20
CA ASP A 44 14.98 -5.53 0.00
C ASP A 44 16.29 -5.19 0.75
N ARG A 45 17.37 -4.92 0.01
CA ARG A 45 18.68 -4.50 0.54
C ARG A 45 18.67 -3.10 1.15
N HIS A 46 17.80 -2.22 0.66
CA HIS A 46 17.77 -0.81 1.05
C HIS A 46 16.82 -0.53 2.21
N ILE A 47 15.72 -1.28 2.30
CA ILE A 47 14.70 -1.08 3.34
C ILE A 47 14.77 -2.12 4.47
N GLY A 48 15.65 -3.12 4.36
CA GLY A 48 15.83 -4.15 5.38
C GLY A 48 14.66 -5.16 5.49
N ILE A 49 13.76 -5.18 4.50
CA ILE A 49 12.67 -6.16 4.40
C ILE A 49 13.06 -7.21 3.36
N PRO A 50 13.28 -8.48 3.74
CA PRO A 50 13.61 -9.52 2.77
C PRO A 50 12.55 -9.64 1.67
N GLN A 51 12.96 -9.83 0.42
CA GLN A 51 12.06 -10.03 -0.73
C GLN A 51 11.01 -11.13 -0.45
N SER A 52 11.39 -12.20 0.26
CA SER A 52 10.50 -13.29 0.65
C SER A 52 9.38 -12.85 1.61
N THR A 53 9.58 -11.79 2.40
CA THR A 53 8.56 -11.22 3.27
C THR A 53 7.52 -10.45 2.47
N LEU A 54 7.94 -9.68 1.46
CA LEU A 54 7.03 -9.00 0.54
C LEU A 54 6.26 -10.01 -0.31
N THR A 55 6.97 -10.98 -0.89
CA THR A 55 6.37 -12.00 -1.77
C THR A 55 5.34 -12.86 -1.03
N ARG A 56 5.58 -13.21 0.24
CA ARG A 56 4.60 -13.96 1.07
C ARG A 56 3.31 -13.21 1.35
N ARG A 57 3.31 -11.88 1.21
CA ARG A 57 2.14 -11.02 1.38
C ARG A 57 1.48 -10.68 0.04
N VAL A 58 2.00 -11.21 -1.07
CA VAL A 58 1.34 -11.08 -2.35
C VAL A 58 0.23 -12.13 -2.45
N MET A 59 -0.98 -11.65 -2.66
CA MET A 59 -2.17 -12.45 -2.94
C MET A 59 -2.57 -12.29 -4.41
N GLN A 60 -3.29 -13.28 -4.94
CA GLN A 60 -3.86 -13.21 -6.28
C GLN A 60 -5.37 -13.01 -6.16
N ILE A 61 -5.89 -11.99 -6.84
CA ILE A 61 -7.31 -11.64 -6.88
C ILE A 61 -7.67 -11.44 -8.35
N GLU A 62 -8.63 -12.21 -8.85
CA GLU A 62 -9.14 -12.08 -10.24
C GLU A 62 -8.02 -12.09 -11.32
N GLY A 63 -6.95 -12.85 -11.07
CA GLY A 63 -5.81 -12.95 -11.97
C GLY A 63 -4.71 -11.90 -11.73
N ASP A 64 -5.01 -10.80 -11.05
CA ASP A 64 -4.06 -9.75 -10.68
C ASP A 64 -3.37 -10.05 -9.35
N LYS A 65 -2.13 -9.55 -9.20
CA LYS A 65 -1.35 -9.67 -7.96
C LYS A 65 -1.50 -8.42 -7.11
N TYR A 66 -1.70 -8.60 -5.81
CA TYR A 66 -1.78 -7.50 -4.85
C TYR A 66 -0.91 -7.78 -3.63
N LEU A 67 -0.19 -6.78 -3.14
CA LEU A 67 0.52 -6.84 -1.88
C LEU A 67 -0.42 -6.35 -0.76
N GLU A 68 -0.70 -7.23 0.20
CA GLU A 68 -1.48 -6.91 1.39
C GLU A 68 -0.60 -6.28 2.49
N LEU A 69 -0.99 -5.09 2.92
CA LEU A 69 -0.38 -4.34 4.01
C LEU A 69 -0.95 -4.77 5.37
N PRO A 70 -0.22 -4.55 6.48
CA PRO A 70 -0.75 -4.77 7.83
C PRO A 70 -2.08 -4.09 8.14
N SER A 71 -2.37 -2.93 7.56
CA SER A 71 -3.67 -2.26 7.73
C SER A 71 -4.84 -2.93 6.99
N GLY A 72 -4.59 -3.97 6.19
CA GLY A 72 -5.57 -4.59 5.31
C GLY A 72 -5.72 -3.89 3.95
N SER A 73 -5.03 -2.76 3.74
CA SER A 73 -4.93 -2.15 2.40
C SER A 73 -4.14 -3.03 1.44
N ALA A 74 -4.47 -3.01 0.16
CA ALA A 74 -3.78 -3.80 -0.86
C ALA A 74 -3.34 -2.95 -2.06
N PHE A 75 -2.06 -3.09 -2.45
CA PHE A 75 -1.47 -2.41 -3.61
C PHE A 75 -1.25 -3.36 -4.76
N ARG A 76 -1.52 -2.91 -5.99
CA ARG A 76 -1.32 -3.75 -7.18
C ARG A 76 0.17 -3.99 -7.39
N VAL A 77 0.56 -5.24 -7.56
CA VAL A 77 1.91 -5.65 -7.91
C VAL A 77 1.93 -5.99 -9.40
N MET A 78 2.81 -5.35 -10.15
CA MET A 78 2.97 -5.56 -11.58
C MET A 78 4.11 -6.54 -11.83
N GLN A 79 3.93 -7.44 -12.78
CA GLN A 79 4.98 -8.34 -13.25
C GLN A 79 5.52 -7.77 -14.56
N ILE A 80 6.79 -7.38 -14.57
CA ILE A 80 7.42 -6.65 -15.69
C ILE A 80 8.68 -7.39 -16.12
N ASN A 81 8.78 -7.68 -17.42
CA ASN A 81 10.03 -8.09 -18.05
C ASN A 81 10.88 -6.85 -18.31
N ALA A 82 12.01 -6.75 -17.63
CA ALA A 82 12.92 -5.61 -17.78
C ALA A 82 13.94 -5.83 -18.90
N GLU A 83 14.58 -4.74 -19.32
CA GLU A 83 15.57 -4.77 -20.41
C GLU A 83 16.86 -5.55 -20.09
N ASP A 84 17.11 -5.85 -18.81
CA ASP A 84 18.21 -6.73 -18.39
C ASP A 84 17.88 -8.23 -18.50
N GLY A 85 16.73 -8.56 -19.09
CA GLY A 85 16.26 -9.93 -19.31
C GLY A 85 15.65 -10.60 -18.08
N ASN A 86 15.57 -9.90 -16.94
CA ASN A 86 14.93 -10.42 -15.74
C ASN A 86 13.48 -9.98 -15.62
N GLU A 87 12.68 -10.83 -14.99
CA GLU A 87 11.33 -10.49 -14.57
C GLU A 87 11.31 -9.94 -13.14
N TYR A 88 10.54 -8.87 -12.93
CA TYR A 88 10.40 -8.17 -11.67
C TYR A 88 8.95 -8.12 -11.19
N LEU A 89 8.75 -8.33 -9.89
CA LEU A 89 7.55 -7.89 -9.18
C LEU A 89 7.77 -6.44 -8.73
N VAL A 90 6.97 -5.54 -9.29
CA VAL A 90 7.12 -4.09 -9.20
C VAL A 90 5.92 -3.50 -8.46
N LEU A 91 6.21 -2.66 -7.47
CA LEU A 91 5.25 -1.70 -6.94
C LEU A 91 5.56 -0.33 -7.50
N GLU A 92 4.51 0.46 -7.70
CA GLU A 92 4.67 1.85 -8.08
C GLU A 92 5.41 2.64 -6.99
N ALA A 93 6.18 3.67 -7.39
CA ALA A 93 6.98 4.50 -6.50
C ALA A 93 6.17 5.11 -5.34
N THR A 94 4.94 5.54 -5.60
CA THR A 94 4.02 6.12 -4.59
C THR A 94 3.50 5.05 -3.62
N ASP A 95 3.24 3.84 -4.10
CA ASP A 95 2.80 2.71 -3.28
C ASP A 95 3.91 2.24 -2.33
N TRP A 96 5.19 2.37 -2.71
CA TRP A 96 6.32 2.15 -1.79
C TRP A 96 6.34 3.13 -0.61
N ALA A 97 6.09 4.41 -0.85
CA ALA A 97 6.00 5.40 0.22
C ALA A 97 4.79 5.12 1.13
N ALA A 98 3.64 4.77 0.54
CA ALA A 98 2.45 4.42 1.30
C ALA A 98 2.64 3.14 2.14
N LEU A 99 3.34 2.13 1.59
CA LEU A 99 3.73 0.91 2.29
C LEU A 99 4.64 1.20 3.47
N ALA A 100 5.63 2.08 3.29
CA ALA A 100 6.55 2.43 4.36
C ALA A 100 5.84 3.19 5.48
N LEU A 101 4.91 4.09 5.13
CA LEU A 101 4.06 4.78 6.10
C LEU A 101 3.15 3.80 6.86
N ASP A 102 2.54 2.85 6.14
CA ASP A 102 1.67 1.85 6.74
C ASP A 102 2.42 0.99 7.76
N TRP A 103 3.58 0.47 7.39
CA TRP A 103 4.41 -0.32 8.29
C TRP A 103 5.04 0.49 9.42
N ALA A 104 5.28 1.79 9.25
CA ALA A 104 5.71 2.64 10.35
C ALA A 104 4.61 2.77 11.41
N LYS A 105 3.35 2.90 11.00
CA LYS A 105 2.18 2.97 11.90
C LYS A 105 1.79 1.61 12.48
N ASN A 106 1.84 0.57 11.65
CA ASN A 106 1.41 -0.79 11.95
C ASN A 106 2.57 -1.78 11.72
N PRO A 107 3.64 -1.74 12.54
CA PRO A 107 4.85 -2.52 12.28
C PRO A 107 4.66 -4.03 12.39
N GLY A 108 3.59 -4.49 13.06
CA GLY A 108 3.33 -5.90 13.30
C GLY A 108 4.56 -6.60 13.90
N LYS A 109 5.10 -7.59 13.18
CA LYS A 109 6.30 -8.36 13.58
C LYS A 109 7.59 -7.89 12.88
N LEU A 110 7.61 -6.69 12.28
CA LEU A 110 8.84 -6.17 11.65
C LEU A 110 9.94 -5.97 12.70
N ARG A 111 11.13 -6.49 12.39
CA ARG A 111 12.33 -6.30 13.21
C ARG A 111 12.79 -4.85 13.11
N LYS A 112 13.57 -4.40 14.11
CA LYS A 112 14.11 -3.03 14.15
C LYS A 112 14.83 -2.61 12.85
N PRO A 113 15.74 -3.42 12.26
CA PRO A 113 16.43 -3.02 11.02
C PRO A 113 15.50 -2.75 9.84
N ALA A 114 14.41 -3.50 9.74
CA ALA A 114 13.41 -3.30 8.68
C ALA A 114 12.60 -2.01 8.89
N ARG A 115 12.30 -1.67 10.15
CA ARG A 115 11.63 -0.41 10.49
C ARG A 115 12.54 0.78 10.20
N ASP A 116 13.80 0.70 10.63
CA ASP A 116 14.78 1.76 10.40
C ASP A 116 15.00 1.96 8.89
N GLY A 117 15.15 0.88 8.11
CA GLY A 117 15.29 0.95 6.66
C GLY A 117 14.08 1.57 5.94
N LEU A 118 12.85 1.28 6.37
CA LEU A 118 11.65 1.94 5.85
C LEU A 118 11.61 3.44 6.18
N ILE A 119 11.99 3.82 7.40
CA ILE A 119 12.05 5.23 7.82
C ILE A 119 13.11 5.99 7.00
N GLU A 120 14.28 5.38 6.80
CA GLU A 120 15.34 5.94 5.97
C GLU A 120 14.91 6.10 4.51
N PHE A 121 14.18 5.11 3.98
CA PHE A 121 13.61 5.21 2.64
C PHE A 121 12.61 6.35 2.53
N LEU A 122 11.70 6.50 3.49
CA LEU A 122 10.76 7.62 3.52
C LEU A 122 11.47 8.97 3.60
N ALA A 123 12.51 9.08 4.42
CA ALA A 123 13.29 10.31 4.55
C ALA A 123 13.98 10.68 3.23
N TRP A 124 14.59 9.71 2.54
CA TRP A 124 15.17 9.93 1.22
C TRP A 124 14.11 10.28 0.17
N PHE A 125 12.99 9.54 0.13
CA PHE A 125 11.91 9.80 -0.81
C PHE A 125 11.36 11.22 -0.65
N ALA A 126 11.19 11.69 0.58
CA ALA A 126 10.73 13.05 0.88
C ALA A 126 11.75 14.13 0.49
N ALA A 127 13.04 13.83 0.55
CA ALA A 127 14.11 14.79 0.26
C ALA A 127 14.42 14.90 -1.24
N GLU A 128 14.51 13.77 -1.96
CA GLU A 128 14.92 13.75 -3.38
C GLU A 128 13.77 13.48 -4.35
N GLY A 129 12.80 12.66 -3.96
CA GLY A 129 11.66 12.26 -4.79
C GLY A 129 12.04 11.32 -5.95
N ILE A 130 11.42 10.14 -6.01
CA ILE A 130 11.67 9.15 -7.07
C ILE A 130 11.37 9.74 -8.46
N TYR A 131 10.21 10.37 -8.62
CA TYR A 131 9.80 10.93 -9.93
C TYR A 131 10.72 12.08 -10.37
N ALA A 132 11.11 12.96 -9.47
CA ALA A 132 12.02 14.06 -9.78
C ALA A 132 13.40 13.53 -10.22
N GLN A 133 13.98 12.60 -9.47
CA GLN A 133 15.26 11.99 -9.82
C GLN A 133 15.18 11.20 -11.13
N ALA A 134 14.15 10.38 -11.31
CA ALA A 134 14.01 9.59 -12.52
C ALA A 134 13.79 10.47 -13.77
N TYR A 135 13.00 11.54 -13.67
CA TYR A 135 12.74 12.42 -14.80
C TYR A 135 13.97 13.27 -15.14
N THR A 136 14.79 13.65 -14.16
CA THR A 136 16.09 14.28 -14.47
C THR A 136 17.04 13.31 -15.18
N ILE A 137 17.00 12.00 -14.92
CA ILE A 137 17.78 11.01 -15.68
C ILE A 137 17.23 10.82 -17.09
N LEU A 138 15.92 10.60 -17.20
CA LEU A 138 15.24 10.28 -18.46
C LEU A 138 15.17 11.47 -19.43
N LYS A 139 14.85 12.66 -18.89
CA LYS A 139 14.52 13.87 -19.65
C LYS A 139 15.55 14.98 -19.48
N ARG A 140 16.57 14.80 -18.63
CA ARG A 140 17.55 15.84 -18.21
C ARG A 140 16.98 16.97 -17.37
N VAL A 141 15.67 17.10 -17.25
CA VAL A 141 14.99 18.16 -16.50
C VAL A 141 13.69 17.63 -15.89
N TYR A 142 13.40 18.06 -14.67
CA TYR A 142 12.08 17.93 -14.04
C TYR A 142 11.37 19.27 -14.12
N THR A 143 10.29 19.34 -14.90
CA THR A 143 9.61 20.59 -15.19
C THR A 143 8.42 20.83 -14.26
N ARG A 144 7.91 22.07 -14.23
CA ARG A 144 6.65 22.39 -13.54
C ARG A 144 5.46 21.58 -14.06
N GLU A 145 5.43 21.29 -15.37
CA GLU A 145 4.38 20.45 -15.94
C GLU A 145 4.46 19.02 -15.40
N ASP A 146 5.68 18.47 -15.29
CA ASP A 146 5.89 17.14 -14.71
C ASP A 146 5.42 17.10 -13.25
N ASP A 147 5.77 18.13 -12.47
CA ASP A 147 5.31 18.25 -11.08
C ASP A 147 3.80 18.29 -10.97
N GLN A 148 3.14 19.10 -11.78
CA GLN A 148 1.67 19.15 -11.79
C GLN A 148 1.06 17.79 -12.14
N ARG A 149 1.65 17.04 -13.07
CA ARG A 149 1.18 15.71 -13.47
C ARG A 149 1.37 14.68 -12.35
N VAL A 150 2.53 14.68 -11.70
CA VAL A 150 2.80 13.82 -10.55
C VAL A 150 1.86 14.16 -9.39
N GLN A 151 1.65 15.44 -9.07
CA GLN A 151 0.72 15.87 -8.02
C GLN A 151 -0.72 15.47 -8.33
N ASN A 152 -1.19 15.71 -9.55
CA ASN A 152 -2.53 15.29 -9.98
C ASN A 152 -2.69 13.77 -9.91
N TRP A 153 -1.66 13.02 -10.30
CA TRP A 153 -1.64 11.57 -10.19
C TRP A 153 -1.74 11.10 -8.73
N ILE A 154 -0.94 11.66 -7.82
CA ILE A 154 -1.01 11.36 -6.39
C ILE A 154 -2.39 11.68 -5.83
N MET A 155 -2.91 12.88 -6.09
CA MET A 155 -4.25 13.28 -5.63
C MET A 155 -5.35 12.40 -6.21
N SER A 156 -5.27 12.00 -7.49
CA SER A 156 -6.25 11.09 -8.10
C SER A 156 -6.29 9.73 -7.40
N ARG A 157 -5.16 9.29 -6.85
CA ARG A 157 -5.07 8.05 -6.08
C ARG A 157 -5.44 8.24 -4.62
N GLU A 158 -5.35 9.44 -4.06
CA GLU A 158 -5.89 9.71 -2.72
C GLU A 158 -7.42 9.85 -2.74
N THR A 159 -7.95 10.51 -3.77
CA THR A 159 -9.39 10.76 -3.97
C THR A 159 -10.12 9.56 -4.60
N GLY A 160 -9.42 8.81 -5.45
CA GLY A 160 -9.89 7.58 -6.10
C GLY A 160 -9.47 6.30 -5.38
N LYS A 161 -8.86 6.40 -4.19
CA LYS A 161 -8.89 5.31 -3.21
C LYS A 161 -10.32 5.32 -2.63
N PRO A 162 -11.23 4.40 -3.02
CA PRO A 162 -11.95 3.78 -1.93
C PRO A 162 -10.85 3.27 -0.99
N ALA A 163 -10.97 3.52 0.30
CA ALA A 163 -10.50 2.52 1.23
C ALA A 163 -11.05 1.20 0.67
N ARG A 164 -10.21 0.45 -0.06
CA ARG A 164 -10.63 -0.79 -0.70
C ARG A 164 -11.11 -1.58 0.49
N ALA A 165 -12.43 -1.80 0.52
CA ALA A 165 -13.24 -1.89 1.73
C ALA A 165 -12.47 -2.50 2.92
N GLU A 166 -12.65 -1.93 4.11
CA GLU A 166 -12.49 -2.74 5.32
C GLU A 166 -13.15 -4.09 5.02
N TRP A 167 -12.35 -5.14 4.83
CA TRP A 167 -12.88 -6.51 4.76
C TRP A 167 -13.23 -6.94 6.19
N GLY A 168 -14.05 -6.13 6.84
CA GLY A 168 -14.98 -6.51 7.87
C GLY A 168 -16.26 -6.93 7.15
N TRP A 169 -16.47 -8.24 7.11
CA TRP A 169 -17.76 -8.90 6.96
C TRP A 169 -19.01 -8.00 7.13
N GLU A 170 -19.96 -8.16 6.20
CA GLU A 170 -21.34 -7.65 6.16
C GLU A 170 -21.57 -6.13 6.23
N VAL A 171 -21.97 -5.51 5.11
CA VAL A 171 -23.11 -4.57 5.13
C VAL A 171 -23.89 -4.63 3.80
N GLN A 172 -25.10 -5.21 3.89
CA GLN A 172 -26.20 -4.98 2.96
C GLN A 172 -26.39 -3.48 2.66
N GLU A 173 -26.75 -3.15 1.42
CA GLU A 173 -27.21 -1.82 1.00
C GLU A 173 -28.00 -1.09 2.10
N LYS A 174 -27.44 0.00 2.64
CA LYS A 174 -28.18 0.92 3.51
C LYS A 174 -28.63 2.13 2.71
N ASP A 175 -29.92 2.12 2.39
CA ASP A 175 -30.72 3.23 1.86
C ASP A 175 -30.51 4.53 2.70
N PRO A 176 -30.17 5.66 2.07
CA PRO A 176 -29.90 6.94 2.75
C PRO A 176 -31.13 7.61 3.40
N ARG A 177 -32.33 6.99 3.38
CA ARG A 177 -33.58 7.62 3.84
C ARG A 177 -34.05 7.27 5.26
N LYS A 178 -33.28 6.56 6.09
CA LYS A 178 -33.67 6.26 7.48
C LYS A 178 -32.90 7.07 8.52
N PRO A 179 -33.53 8.05 9.21
CA PRO A 179 -32.91 8.71 10.36
C PRO A 179 -32.84 7.75 11.55
N LEU A 180 -31.65 7.61 12.15
CA LEU A 180 -31.45 6.83 13.38
C LEU A 180 -32.28 7.43 14.51
N ARG A 181 -33.28 6.67 14.97
CA ARG A 181 -33.96 6.91 16.24
C ARG A 181 -33.29 6.10 17.35
N LEU A 182 -33.25 6.76 18.51
CA LEU A 182 -33.14 6.24 19.89
C LEU A 182 -31.73 5.93 20.45
N LEU A 183 -31.20 6.95 21.13
CA LEU A 183 -30.89 6.84 22.56
C LEU A 183 -32.05 6.12 23.28
N ASP A 184 -31.76 5.01 23.97
CA ASP A 184 -32.32 4.68 25.29
C ASP A 184 -32.08 3.20 25.63
N LYS A 185 -31.08 2.94 26.48
CA LYS A 185 -31.25 2.29 27.80
C LYS A 185 -29.90 1.77 28.32
N LEU A 186 -29.22 2.65 29.05
CA LEU A 186 -28.60 2.27 30.32
C LEU A 186 -29.70 1.77 31.27
N ARG A 187 -29.64 0.51 31.73
CA ARG A 187 -30.10 0.14 33.09
C ARG A 187 -29.56 -1.22 33.54
N LEU A 188 -29.10 -1.18 34.79
CA LEU A 188 -28.39 -2.14 35.65
C LEU A 188 -29.12 -3.48 35.91
N PRO A 189 -28.43 -4.50 36.51
CA PRO A 189 -29.02 -5.81 36.79
C PRO A 189 -29.77 -5.92 38.14
N GLY A 190 -30.85 -6.70 38.13
CA GLY A 190 -31.53 -7.36 39.27
C GLY A 190 -32.69 -6.60 39.94
N PRO A 191 -33.54 -7.22 40.80
CA PRO A 191 -33.81 -8.67 41.01
C PRO A 191 -35.32 -9.02 41.24
N LEU A 192 -35.60 -10.30 41.52
CA LEU A 192 -36.78 -10.92 42.21
C LEU A 192 -38.13 -11.11 41.48
N ARG A 193 -38.58 -12.38 41.40
CA ARG A 193 -39.82 -12.96 41.99
C ARG A 193 -39.97 -14.42 41.49
N HIS A 194 -39.80 -15.46 42.31
CA HIS A 194 -40.71 -16.08 43.29
C HIS A 194 -41.93 -16.85 42.76
N GLY A 195 -41.95 -18.16 43.10
CA GLY A 195 -43.11 -19.04 43.29
C GLY A 195 -43.33 -20.06 42.16
N CYS A 196 -43.48 -21.38 42.37
CA CYS A 196 -43.50 -22.24 43.55
C CYS A 196 -43.49 -23.72 43.10
N ARG A 197 -42.67 -24.56 43.76
CA ARG A 197 -42.92 -25.93 44.32
C ARG A 197 -43.42 -27.06 43.38
N HIS A 198 -43.14 -28.35 43.53
CA HIS A 198 -42.70 -29.32 44.57
C HIS A 198 -41.94 -30.45 43.81
N HIS A 199 -41.17 -31.42 44.33
CA HIS A 199 -40.83 -31.92 45.66
C HIS A 199 -39.54 -32.79 45.52
N GLU A 200 -38.69 -32.73 46.54
CA GLU A 200 -37.88 -33.84 47.11
C GLU A 200 -36.78 -34.57 46.31
N ARG A 201 -35.56 -34.08 46.57
CA ARG A 201 -34.37 -34.85 46.99
C ARG A 201 -34.72 -35.78 48.20
N ASN A 202 -34.10 -36.93 48.46
CA ASN A 202 -32.68 -37.19 48.62
C ASN A 202 -32.39 -38.69 48.91
N LEU A 203 -31.20 -39.14 48.50
CA LEU A 203 -30.21 -39.94 49.22
C LEU A 203 -30.66 -41.00 50.25
N GLY A 204 -30.35 -42.25 49.91
CA GLY A 204 -29.93 -43.35 50.77
C GLY A 204 -28.99 -44.24 49.96
#